data_AF-A0A8X6K8A5-F1
#
_entry.id   AF-A0A8X6K8A5-F1
#
_cell.length_a   1.000
_cell.length_b   1.000
_cell.length_c   1.000
_cell.angle_alpha   90.00
_cell.angle_beta   90.00
_cell.angle_gamma   90.00
#
_symmetry.space_group_name_H-M   'P 1'
#
loop_
_entity.id
_entity.type
_entity.pdbx_description
1 polymer ?
#
loop_
_entity_poly.entity_id
_entity_poly.type
_entity_poly.pdbx_seq_one_letter_code
_entity_poly.pdbx_strand_id
1 'polypeptide(L)'
;MNTIRKPFFPPDPLIPSRVKREQWIGVHSEEFEYLFHDDASSDGESEDFCGKWLLFLDKEHEDEARGMTQHDYAWQFIKGLVENGEVYAAKCSTAWEGEYVARRGSHLGVICCYTKDYTDKRDVKRVANSIRRVYCYPKNMFYKTDTDTLAGRYRHLGDKYVSIYKHTVNNDMYERDSVIRYQWNKINL
;
A
#
# COMPACT_ATOMS: atom_id res chain seq x y z
N MET A 1 15.40 25.40 -7.45
CA MET A 1 15.27 25.38 -5.98
C MET A 1 15.77 24.02 -5.51
N ASN A 2 16.92 23.96 -4.84
CA ASN A 2 17.46 22.72 -4.28
C ASN A 2 16.75 22.43 -2.96
N THR A 3 15.81 21.50 -2.95
CA THR A 3 15.27 20.93 -1.72
C THR A 3 16.37 20.10 -1.06
N ILE A 4 16.93 20.66 0.00
CA ILE A 4 17.84 19.96 0.92
C ILE A 4 17.04 18.77 1.49
N ARG A 5 17.35 17.56 1.05
CA ARG A 5 16.85 16.34 1.71
C ARG A 5 17.43 16.34 3.13
N LYS A 6 16.56 16.48 4.13
CA LYS A 6 16.96 16.31 5.53
C LYS A 6 17.64 14.95 5.66
N PRO A 7 18.81 14.86 6.32
CA PRO A 7 19.39 13.56 6.64
C PRO A 7 18.35 12.77 7.45
N PHE A 8 18.07 11.57 6.97
CA PHE A 8 17.25 10.58 7.65
C PHE A 8 17.99 10.22 8.94
N PHE A 9 17.59 10.74 10.10
CA PHE A 9 17.78 10.20 11.46
C PHE A 9 17.46 11.28 12.51
N PRO A 10 16.80 10.96 13.65
CA PRO A 10 16.54 9.62 14.20
C PRO A 10 15.46 8.82 13.44
N PRO A 11 15.40 7.48 13.59
CA PRO A 11 14.34 6.71 12.95
C PRO A 11 13.00 7.11 13.54
N ASP A 12 11.94 6.89 12.76
CA ASP A 12 10.58 7.07 13.25
C ASP A 12 10.38 6.27 14.56
N PRO A 13 9.79 6.86 15.61
CA PRO A 13 9.53 6.12 16.84
C PRO A 13 8.58 4.92 16.62
N LEU A 14 7.75 4.94 15.56
CA LEU A 14 6.76 3.92 15.28
C LEU A 14 7.27 2.91 14.23
N ILE A 15 8.09 1.96 14.69
CA ILE A 15 8.67 0.89 13.86
C ILE A 15 7.71 -0.33 13.84
N PRO A 16 7.19 -0.74 12.66
CA PRO A 16 6.18 -1.80 12.54
C PRO A 16 6.54 -3.10 13.25
N SER A 17 7.77 -3.59 13.10
CA SER A 17 8.25 -4.83 13.72
C SER A 17 8.31 -4.78 15.25
N ARG A 18 8.27 -3.59 15.85
CA ARG A 18 8.30 -3.38 17.30
C ARG A 18 6.91 -3.19 17.91
N VAL A 19 5.88 -2.97 17.07
CA VAL A 19 4.50 -2.80 17.52
C VAL A 19 3.83 -4.18 17.63
N LYS A 20 3.47 -4.58 18.85
CA LYS A 20 2.85 -5.90 19.12
C LYS A 20 1.38 -5.84 19.54
N ARG A 21 0.88 -4.66 19.92
CA ARG A 21 -0.46 -4.48 20.51
C ARG A 21 -1.54 -4.13 19.50
N GLU A 22 -1.14 -3.58 18.36
CA GLU A 22 -2.04 -3.13 17.30
C GLU A 22 -1.70 -3.91 16.04
N GLN A 23 -2.71 -4.40 15.30
CA GLN A 23 -2.50 -5.15 14.05
C GLN A 23 -1.97 -4.26 12.91
N TRP A 24 -2.36 -2.99 12.92
CA TRP A 24 -2.06 -2.03 11.87
C TRP A 24 -1.61 -0.72 12.50
N ILE A 25 -0.59 -0.10 11.92
CA ILE A 25 -0.31 1.33 12.09
C ILE A 25 -0.66 2.05 10.80
N GLY A 26 -1.15 3.29 10.93
CA GLY A 26 -1.63 4.09 9.82
C GLY A 26 -1.04 5.49 9.82
N VAL A 27 -0.97 6.07 8.63
CA VAL A 27 -0.72 7.48 8.40
C VAL A 27 -1.62 7.93 7.26
N HIS A 28 -2.18 9.11 7.37
CA HIS A 28 -3.13 9.61 6.39
C HIS A 28 -2.94 11.11 6.20
N SER A 29 -3.32 11.61 5.02
CA SER A 29 -3.42 13.04 4.79
C SER A 29 -4.58 13.63 5.61
N GLU A 30 -4.57 14.93 5.87
CA GLU A 30 -5.70 15.62 6.51
C GLU A 30 -7.00 15.43 5.70
N GLU A 31 -6.88 15.37 4.37
CA GLU A 31 -8.00 15.10 3.46
C GLU A 31 -8.61 13.69 3.63
N PHE A 32 -7.86 12.74 4.21
CA PHE A 32 -8.34 11.37 4.43
C PHE A 32 -9.34 11.26 5.57
N GLU A 33 -9.15 12.04 6.63
CA GLU A 33 -10.04 12.03 7.80
C GLU A 33 -11.47 12.46 7.39
N TYR A 34 -11.58 13.37 6.43
CA TYR A 34 -12.87 13.81 5.88
C TYR A 34 -13.67 12.73 5.13
N LEU A 35 -13.03 11.80 4.42
CA LEU A 35 -13.77 10.78 3.64
C LEU A 35 -14.33 9.63 4.48
N PHE A 36 -13.89 9.45 5.74
CA PHE A 36 -14.40 8.39 6.62
C PHE A 36 -15.30 8.90 7.75
N HIS A 37 -15.47 10.22 7.90
CA HIS A 37 -16.31 10.82 8.94
C HIS A 37 -17.71 11.25 8.50
N ASP A 38 -17.99 11.38 7.19
CA ASP A 38 -19.29 11.88 6.69
C ASP A 38 -20.35 10.80 6.35
N ASP A 39 -20.04 9.50 6.41
CA ASP A 39 -20.99 8.42 6.06
C ASP A 39 -21.81 7.86 7.24
N ALA A 40 -22.01 8.64 8.30
CA ALA A 40 -22.94 8.25 9.38
C ALA A 40 -24.40 8.65 9.09
N SER A 41 -24.69 9.39 8.01
CA SER A 41 -26.08 9.78 7.69
C SER A 41 -26.28 10.19 6.23
N SER A 42 -26.55 9.25 5.34
CA SER A 42 -27.34 9.48 4.11
C SER A 42 -27.46 8.19 3.32
N ASP A 43 -28.68 7.82 2.94
CA ASP A 43 -29.05 6.69 2.08
C ASP A 43 -28.58 6.87 0.60
N GLY A 44 -27.31 7.23 0.39
CA GLY A 44 -26.68 7.34 -0.91
C GLY A 44 -25.61 6.26 -1.05
N GLU A 45 -25.65 5.49 -2.14
CA GLU A 45 -24.59 4.56 -2.50
C GLU A 45 -23.27 5.35 -2.67
N SER A 46 -22.45 5.40 -1.62
CA SER A 46 -21.08 5.88 -1.71
C SER A 46 -20.33 4.86 -2.58
N GLU A 47 -20.19 5.14 -3.88
CA GLU A 47 -19.34 4.33 -4.75
C GLU A 47 -17.91 4.43 -4.20
N ASP A 48 -17.47 3.36 -3.52
CA ASP A 48 -16.13 3.27 -2.94
C ASP A 48 -15.09 3.15 -4.06
N PHE A 49 -14.70 4.31 -4.59
CA PHE A 49 -13.69 4.44 -5.64
C PHE A 49 -12.27 4.22 -5.13
N CYS A 50 -12.05 3.96 -3.85
CA CYS A 50 -10.70 3.84 -3.34
C CYS A 50 -10.08 2.47 -3.64
N GLY A 51 -8.75 2.43 -3.60
CA GLY A 51 -8.00 1.20 -3.67
C GLY A 51 -6.57 1.40 -3.23
N LYS A 52 -5.79 0.32 -3.26
CA LYS A 52 -4.44 0.31 -2.69
C LYS A 52 -3.42 -0.48 -3.49
N TRP A 53 -2.22 0.08 -3.59
CA TRP A 53 -1.01 -0.66 -3.93
C TRP A 53 -0.54 -1.50 -2.75
N LEU A 54 -0.19 -2.76 -3.02
CA LEU A 54 0.29 -3.71 -2.03
C LEU A 54 1.79 -3.95 -2.20
N LEU A 55 2.55 -3.68 -1.13
CA LEU A 55 3.97 -3.99 -1.03
C LEU A 55 4.17 -5.09 0.00
N PHE A 56 4.63 -6.26 -0.46
CA PHE A 56 5.00 -7.37 0.42
C PHE A 56 6.51 -7.43 0.62
N LEU A 57 6.94 -7.32 1.87
CA LEU A 57 8.33 -7.14 2.28
C LEU A 57 8.67 -8.03 3.45
N ASP A 58 9.94 -8.42 3.56
CA ASP A 58 10.40 -9.19 4.70
C ASP A 58 10.26 -8.41 6.01
N LYS A 59 9.57 -9.00 6.99
CA LYS A 59 9.28 -8.41 8.31
C LYS A 59 10.01 -9.13 9.46
N GLU A 60 10.87 -10.11 9.18
CA GLU A 60 11.48 -10.97 10.20
C GLU A 60 13.00 -10.87 10.24
N HIS A 61 13.64 -10.72 9.09
CA HIS A 61 15.08 -10.66 8.96
C HIS A 61 15.56 -9.20 9.04
N GLU A 62 16.20 -8.88 10.15
CA GLU A 62 16.82 -7.58 10.38
C GLU A 62 18.12 -7.46 9.55
N ASP A 63 18.29 -6.32 8.90
CA ASP A 63 19.57 -5.93 8.29
C ASP A 63 20.50 -5.41 9.40
N GLU A 64 21.61 -6.11 9.65
CA GLU A 64 22.55 -5.79 10.74
C GLU A 64 23.10 -4.36 10.67
N ALA A 65 23.29 -3.82 9.45
CA ALA A 65 23.83 -2.47 9.27
C ALA A 65 22.82 -1.37 9.62
N ARG A 66 21.51 -1.64 9.45
CA ARG A 66 20.43 -0.66 9.67
C ARG A 66 19.68 -0.88 10.97
N GLY A 67 19.76 -2.06 11.58
CA GLY A 67 18.97 -2.43 12.75
C GLY A 67 17.46 -2.46 12.47
N MET A 68 17.08 -2.79 11.23
CA MET A 68 15.70 -2.75 10.72
C MET A 68 15.44 -3.85 9.69
N THR A 69 14.20 -4.34 9.64
CA THR A 69 13.75 -5.22 8.56
C THR A 69 13.53 -4.42 7.26
N GLN A 70 13.37 -5.12 6.12
CA GLN A 70 13.00 -4.45 4.86
C GLN A 70 11.66 -3.73 4.97
N HIS A 71 10.72 -4.32 5.71
CA HIS A 71 9.39 -3.80 5.95
C HIS A 71 9.42 -2.52 6.80
N ASP A 72 10.21 -2.47 7.87
CA ASP A 72 10.43 -1.27 8.69
C ASP A 72 11.09 -0.14 7.90
N TYR A 73 12.10 -0.49 7.10
CA TYR A 73 12.83 0.48 6.31
C TYR A 73 11.94 1.11 5.23
N ALA A 74 11.15 0.30 4.52
CA ALA A 74 10.21 0.81 3.53
C ALA A 74 9.12 1.70 4.14
N TRP A 75 8.59 1.34 5.32
CA TRP A 75 7.54 2.10 5.98
C TRP A 75 7.92 3.56 6.21
N GLN A 76 9.17 3.84 6.58
CA GLN A 76 9.64 5.20 6.82
C GLN A 76 9.57 6.08 5.56
N PHE A 77 9.86 5.53 4.38
CA PHE A 77 9.72 6.27 3.12
C PHE A 77 8.25 6.47 2.73
N ILE A 78 7.43 5.45 2.92
CA ILE A 78 6.00 5.53 2.60
C ILE A 78 5.30 6.55 3.50
N LYS A 79 5.64 6.59 4.79
CA LYS A 79 5.12 7.60 5.72
C LYS A 79 5.46 9.02 5.24
N GLY A 80 6.71 9.24 4.85
CA GLY A 80 7.13 10.51 4.27
C GLY A 80 6.38 10.88 2.98
N LEU A 81 6.00 9.92 2.13
CA LEU A 81 5.16 10.23 0.97
C LEU A 81 3.76 10.71 1.36
N VAL A 82 3.16 10.15 2.41
CA VAL A 82 1.84 10.56 2.89
C VAL A 82 1.92 11.95 3.52
N GLU A 83 2.92 12.21 4.36
CA GLU A 83 3.14 13.51 5.00
C GLU A 83 3.40 14.63 3.97
N ASN A 84 3.96 14.31 2.81
CA ASN A 84 4.18 15.25 1.71
C ASN A 84 3.00 15.35 0.73
N GLY A 85 1.87 14.70 1.01
CA GLY A 85 0.68 14.70 0.15
C GLY A 85 0.84 13.95 -1.18
N GLU A 86 1.90 13.13 -1.32
CA GLU A 86 2.15 12.36 -2.53
C GLU A 86 1.36 11.05 -2.59
N VAL A 87 1.06 10.47 -1.42
CA VAL A 87 0.23 9.27 -1.24
C VAL A 87 -0.94 9.66 -0.36
N TYR A 88 -2.15 9.22 -0.72
CA TYR A 88 -3.36 9.68 -0.02
C TYR A 88 -3.42 9.23 1.45
N ALA A 89 -3.13 7.95 1.67
CA ALA A 89 -2.93 7.35 2.99
C ALA A 89 -2.14 6.05 2.86
N ALA A 90 -1.61 5.56 3.97
CA ALA A 90 -0.98 4.25 4.02
C ALA A 90 -1.23 3.55 5.36
N LYS A 91 -1.30 2.21 5.31
CA LYS A 91 -1.28 1.37 6.51
C LYS A 91 -0.28 0.24 6.39
N CYS A 92 0.23 -0.19 7.52
CA CYS A 92 1.35 -1.11 7.62
C CYS A 92 1.03 -2.21 8.66
N SER A 93 1.19 -3.48 8.28
CA SER A 93 0.99 -4.60 9.20
C SER A 93 2.11 -4.63 10.25
N THR A 94 1.81 -4.95 11.49
CA THR A 94 2.80 -4.92 12.57
C THR A 94 3.29 -6.33 12.97
N ALA A 95 4.08 -6.42 14.05
CA ALA A 95 4.43 -7.68 14.70
C ALA A 95 3.31 -8.24 15.63
N TRP A 96 2.06 -7.86 15.39
CA TRP A 96 0.91 -8.40 16.11
C TRP A 96 0.72 -9.90 15.84
N GLU A 97 0.64 -10.70 16.91
CA GLU A 97 0.59 -12.17 16.87
C GLU A 97 -0.84 -12.75 17.04
N GLY A 98 -1.88 -11.90 17.01
CA GLY A 98 -3.26 -12.38 17.16
C GLY A 98 -3.78 -13.16 15.94
N GLU A 99 -5.04 -13.60 16.02
CA GLU A 99 -5.65 -14.41 14.96
C GLU A 99 -5.79 -13.62 13.65
N TYR A 100 -4.96 -13.99 12.67
CA TYR A 100 -4.96 -13.37 11.35
C TYR A 100 -5.48 -14.38 10.30
N VAL A 101 -6.34 -13.94 9.37
CA VAL A 101 -6.92 -14.79 8.30
C VAL A 101 -5.94 -15.06 7.15
N ALA A 102 -5.01 -14.14 6.85
CA ALA A 102 -3.88 -14.42 5.97
C ALA A 102 -2.88 -15.43 6.56
N ARG A 103 -2.03 -15.89 5.64
CA ARG A 103 -1.12 -17.03 5.75
C ARG A 103 -0.30 -17.01 7.04
N ARG A 104 -0.78 -17.74 8.05
CA ARG A 104 -0.06 -18.04 9.30
C ARG A 104 1.35 -18.56 8.95
N GLY A 105 2.38 -17.99 9.58
CA GLY A 105 3.79 -18.32 9.30
C GLY A 105 4.42 -17.63 8.08
N SER A 106 3.82 -16.55 7.56
CA SER A 106 4.44 -15.72 6.52
C SER A 106 5.51 -14.79 7.12
N HIS A 107 6.74 -14.87 6.59
CA HIS A 107 7.83 -13.91 6.87
C HIS A 107 7.62 -12.54 6.20
N LEU A 108 6.55 -12.38 5.43
CA LEU A 108 6.22 -11.14 4.74
C LEU A 108 5.20 -10.31 5.54
N GLY A 109 5.53 -9.05 5.76
CA GLY A 109 4.59 -7.98 6.10
C GLY A 109 4.02 -7.33 4.84
N VAL A 110 2.96 -6.52 5.02
CA VAL A 110 2.34 -5.75 3.94
C VAL A 110 2.26 -4.27 4.29
N ILE A 111 2.57 -3.42 3.31
CA ILE A 111 2.26 -1.99 3.31
C ILE A 111 1.22 -1.75 2.22
N CYS A 112 0.12 -1.11 2.58
CA CYS A 112 -0.95 -0.70 1.68
C CYS A 112 -0.87 0.81 1.48
N CYS A 113 -0.71 1.26 0.23
CA CYS A 113 -0.69 2.68 -0.14
C CYS A 113 -1.94 3.02 -0.95
N TYR A 114 -2.78 3.92 -0.46
CA TYR A 114 -4.08 4.21 -1.03
C TYR A 114 -4.02 5.31 -2.10
N THR A 115 -4.92 5.22 -3.08
CA THR A 115 -5.31 6.35 -3.93
C THR A 115 -6.80 6.64 -3.70
N LYS A 116 -7.22 7.88 -3.98
CA LYS A 116 -8.61 8.33 -3.77
C LYS A 116 -9.59 7.67 -4.73
N ASP A 117 -9.18 7.54 -5.99
CA ASP A 117 -10.00 7.04 -7.07
C ASP A 117 -9.16 6.06 -7.91
N TYR A 118 -9.61 4.81 -8.02
CA TYR A 118 -8.94 3.80 -8.82
C TYR A 118 -9.16 4.02 -10.33
N THR A 119 -10.19 4.78 -10.72
CA THR A 119 -10.52 5.06 -12.12
C THR A 119 -9.59 6.13 -12.72
N ASP A 120 -9.00 7.00 -11.88
CA ASP A 120 -7.91 7.90 -12.27
C ASP A 120 -6.59 7.13 -12.42
N LYS A 121 -6.43 6.50 -13.59
CA LYS A 121 -5.24 5.73 -13.95
C LYS A 121 -3.96 6.57 -13.90
N ARG A 122 -4.04 7.89 -14.12
CA ARG A 122 -2.87 8.78 -14.07
C ARG A 122 -2.42 8.94 -12.62
N ASP A 123 -3.33 9.19 -11.69
CA ASP A 123 -2.99 9.27 -10.26
C ASP A 123 -2.50 7.92 -9.72
N VAL A 124 -3.18 6.83 -10.07
CA VAL A 124 -2.76 5.47 -9.67
C VAL A 124 -1.32 5.17 -10.12
N LYS A 125 -0.95 5.55 -11.36
CA LYS A 125 0.44 5.44 -11.87
C LYS A 125 1.39 6.41 -11.16
N ARG A 126 0.97 7.66 -10.93
CA ARG A 126 1.76 8.69 -10.22
C ARG A 126 2.16 8.22 -8.83
N VAL A 127 1.22 7.64 -8.08
CA VAL A 127 1.48 7.07 -6.76
C VAL A 127 2.48 5.92 -6.84
N ALA A 128 2.29 4.97 -7.77
CA ALA A 128 3.22 3.85 -7.95
C ALA A 128 4.64 4.30 -8.30
N ASN A 129 4.78 5.30 -9.16
CA ASN A 129 6.07 5.91 -9.50
C ASN A 129 6.71 6.58 -8.28
N SER A 130 5.92 7.27 -7.46
CA SER A 130 6.41 7.95 -6.27
C SER A 130 6.94 6.98 -5.22
N ILE A 131 6.24 5.87 -5.02
CA ILE A 131 6.70 4.74 -4.19
C ILE A 131 8.07 4.23 -4.68
N ARG A 132 8.20 3.92 -5.97
CA ARG A 132 9.45 3.40 -6.55
C ARG A 132 10.60 4.39 -6.51
N ARG A 133 10.29 5.69 -6.59
CA ARG A 133 11.28 6.77 -6.55
C ARG A 133 11.95 6.89 -5.19
N VAL A 134 11.20 6.69 -4.10
CA VAL A 134 11.73 6.78 -2.73
C VAL A 134 12.22 5.44 -2.19
N TYR A 135 11.65 4.33 -2.68
CA TYR A 135 11.99 2.99 -2.24
C TYR A 135 12.12 2.04 -3.45
N CYS A 136 13.31 1.49 -3.64
CA CYS A 136 13.61 0.59 -4.77
C CYS A 136 12.95 -0.78 -4.57
N TYR A 137 11.63 -0.86 -4.77
CA TYR A 137 10.87 -2.10 -4.60
C TYR A 137 11.19 -3.11 -5.72
N PRO A 138 11.74 -4.30 -5.41
CA PRO A 138 12.31 -5.19 -6.43
C PRO A 138 11.25 -6.04 -7.17
N LYS A 139 9.98 -5.99 -6.74
CA LYS A 139 8.89 -6.82 -7.28
C LYS A 139 7.89 -5.96 -8.04
N ASN A 140 7.01 -6.61 -8.80
CA ASN A 140 5.82 -5.94 -9.33
C ASN A 140 4.89 -5.56 -8.17
N MET A 141 4.34 -4.36 -8.22
CA MET A 141 3.28 -3.93 -7.30
C MET A 141 1.94 -4.29 -7.92
N PHE A 142 1.00 -4.70 -7.08
CA PHE A 142 -0.36 -5.04 -7.49
C PHE A 142 -1.35 -4.13 -6.76
N TYR A 143 -2.35 -3.66 -7.50
CA TYR A 143 -3.37 -2.76 -7.00
C TYR A 143 -4.69 -3.51 -6.83
N LYS A 144 -5.36 -3.31 -5.70
CA LYS A 144 -6.65 -3.93 -5.37
C LYS A 144 -7.65 -2.83 -4.96
N THR A 145 -8.91 -2.93 -5.39
CA THR A 145 -9.97 -2.00 -4.94
C THR A 145 -10.45 -2.35 -3.54
N ASP A 146 -11.04 -1.38 -2.85
CA ASP A 146 -11.60 -1.62 -1.53
C ASP A 146 -12.88 -2.46 -1.62
N THR A 147 -13.66 -2.33 -2.69
CA THR A 147 -14.79 -3.22 -3.00
C THR A 147 -14.39 -4.70 -2.99
N ASP A 148 -13.24 -5.06 -3.59
CA ASP A 148 -12.72 -6.43 -3.56
C ASP A 148 -12.29 -6.87 -2.14
N THR A 149 -11.94 -5.92 -1.28
CA THR A 149 -11.57 -6.15 0.12
C THR A 149 -12.81 -6.37 0.97
N LEU A 150 -13.85 -5.56 0.77
CA LEU A 150 -15.17 -5.69 1.40
C LEU A 150 -15.87 -6.99 1.00
N ALA A 151 -15.71 -7.43 -0.25
CA ALA A 151 -16.24 -8.71 -0.74
C ALA A 151 -15.45 -9.95 -0.24
N GLY A 152 -14.46 -9.77 0.65
CA GLY A 152 -13.69 -10.87 1.23
C GLY A 152 -12.79 -11.62 0.23
N ARG A 153 -12.53 -11.04 -0.95
CA ARG A 153 -11.77 -11.74 -2.00
C ARG A 153 -10.27 -11.67 -1.72
N TYR A 154 -9.64 -12.80 -1.43
CA TYR A 154 -8.21 -12.83 -1.13
C TYR A 154 -7.51 -14.01 -1.80
N ARG A 155 -6.29 -13.77 -2.30
CA ARG A 155 -5.49 -14.81 -2.93
C ARG A 155 -5.21 -16.00 -2.02
N HIS A 156 -5.03 -15.77 -0.71
CA HIS A 156 -4.82 -16.86 0.25
C HIS A 156 -6.10 -17.66 0.53
N LEU A 157 -7.27 -17.15 0.16
CA LEU A 157 -8.56 -17.84 0.18
C LEU A 157 -8.93 -18.47 -1.17
N GLY A 158 -8.07 -18.35 -2.19
CA GLY A 158 -8.26 -18.97 -3.50
C GLY A 158 -8.54 -17.99 -4.65
N ASP A 159 -8.74 -16.70 -4.39
CA ASP A 159 -9.02 -15.71 -5.44
C ASP A 159 -7.77 -15.32 -6.23
N LYS A 160 -7.62 -15.85 -7.45
CA LYS A 160 -6.38 -15.69 -8.23
C LYS A 160 -6.26 -14.37 -8.99
N TYR A 161 -7.34 -13.59 -9.11
CA TYR A 161 -7.44 -12.47 -10.05
C TYR A 161 -8.00 -11.18 -9.44
N VAL A 162 -7.68 -10.93 -8.16
CA VAL A 162 -8.25 -9.82 -7.38
C VAL A 162 -7.60 -8.45 -7.60
N SER A 163 -6.54 -8.37 -8.40
CA SER A 163 -5.82 -7.10 -8.61
C SER A 163 -6.13 -6.54 -9.98
N ILE A 164 -6.62 -5.30 -10.04
CA ILE A 164 -7.00 -4.64 -11.30
C ILE A 164 -5.84 -3.94 -12.01
N TYR A 165 -4.83 -3.48 -11.27
CA TYR A 165 -3.61 -2.92 -11.85
C TYR A 165 -2.35 -3.65 -11.40
N LYS A 166 -1.33 -3.57 -12.25
CA LYS A 166 0.04 -4.07 -12.02
C LYS A 166 1.03 -3.01 -12.46
N HIS A 167 1.96 -2.65 -11.59
CA HIS A 167 3.06 -1.73 -11.91
C HIS A 167 4.41 -2.44 -11.82
N THR A 168 5.18 -2.41 -12.90
CA THR A 168 6.44 -3.16 -13.03
C THR A 168 7.64 -2.37 -12.51
N VAL A 169 8.77 -3.05 -12.39
CA VAL A 169 10.08 -2.47 -12.05
C VAL A 169 10.59 -1.48 -13.12
N ASN A 170 10.07 -1.55 -14.35
CA ASN A 170 10.42 -0.68 -15.47
C ASN A 170 9.49 0.54 -15.59
N ASN A 171 8.66 0.81 -14.57
CA ASN A 171 7.65 1.87 -14.56
C ASN A 171 6.54 1.73 -15.61
N ASP A 172 6.31 0.50 -16.09
CA ASP A 172 5.14 0.18 -16.91
C ASP A 172 3.93 -0.11 -16.03
N MET A 173 2.76 0.37 -16.42
CA MET A 173 1.47 0.07 -15.80
C MET A 173 0.62 -0.80 -16.73
N TYR A 174 -0.06 -1.78 -16.14
CA TYR A 174 -0.97 -2.69 -16.82
C TYR A 174 -2.31 -2.71 -16.10
N GLU A 175 -3.39 -2.87 -16.85
CA GLU A 175 -4.74 -3.12 -16.38
C GLU A 175 -5.11 -4.57 -16.68
N ARG A 176 -5.82 -5.23 -15.76
CA ARG A 176 -6.33 -6.57 -15.99
C ARG A 176 -7.47 -6.51 -16.99
N ASP A 177 -7.46 -7.43 -17.95
CA ASP A 177 -8.57 -7.56 -18.89
C ASP A 177 -9.87 -7.96 -18.16
N SER A 178 -10.96 -7.26 -18.47
CA SER A 178 -12.26 -7.47 -17.80
C SER A 178 -12.95 -8.76 -18.23
N VAL A 179 -12.60 -9.30 -19.41
CA VAL A 179 -13.17 -10.53 -19.97
C VAL A 179 -12.21 -11.69 -19.72
N ILE A 180 -10.94 -11.52 -20.10
CA ILE A 180 -9.91 -12.55 -19.99
C ILE A 180 -9.10 -12.33 -18.71
N ARG A 181 -9.63 -12.78 -17.56
CA ARG A 181 -9.10 -12.45 -16.22
C ARG A 181 -7.61 -12.73 -15.95
N TYR A 182 -6.93 -13.54 -16.76
CA TYR A 182 -5.48 -13.80 -16.64
C TYR A 182 -4.61 -12.87 -17.51
N GLN A 183 -5.21 -12.12 -18.43
CA GLN A 183 -4.55 -11.21 -19.35
C GLN A 183 -4.31 -9.83 -18.72
N TRP A 184 -3.18 -9.22 -19.10
CA TRP A 184 -2.78 -7.87 -18.69
C TRP A 184 -2.57 -7.00 -19.93
N ASN A 185 -3.29 -5.89 -20.01
CA ASN A 185 -3.21 -4.93 -21.10
C ASN A 185 -2.33 -3.75 -20.66
N LYS A 186 -1.30 -3.42 -21.44
CA LYS A 186 -0.40 -2.29 -21.12
C LYS A 186 -1.17 -0.97 -21.25
N ILE A 187 -1.06 -0.10 -20.25
CA ILE A 187 -1.67 1.22 -20.27
C ILE A 187 -0.64 2.23 -20.78
N ASN A 188 -0.98 2.96 -21.84
CA ASN A 188 -0.17 4.05 -22.37
C ASN A 188 -0.66 5.36 -21.72
N LEU A 189 0.09 5.83 -20.71
CA LEU A 189 -0.17 7.05 -19.92
C LEU A 189 1.04 7.97 -19.97
#